data_AF-A0A6I5NVE1-F1
#
_entry.id   AF-A0A6I5NVE1-F1
#
_cell.length_a   1.000
_cell.length_b   1.000
_cell.length_c   1.000
_cell.angle_alpha   90.00
_cell.angle_beta   90.00
_cell.angle_gamma   90.00
#
_symmetry.space_group_name_H-M   'P 1'
#
loop_
_entity.id
_entity.type
_entity.pdbx_description
1 polymer ?
#
loop_
_entity_poly.entity_id
_entity_poly.type
_entity_poly.pdbx_seq_one_letter_code
_entity_poly.pdbx_strand_id
1 'polypeptide(L)'
;MFVLENLEISVLGKQFEPISEVSENEFYTNPEDLAQILREHLIPLELTLSLEYLYAYFSVRHAEEVMAEQTQFPSLAEDLNFVRRTLLMISVGEMTHYRWAHQLLWSLQEEGLVAPVADVRIQLAQRIPRPDELGPAHRGFRNAALSPLTPELLADLIAVERPSGYIDGAYGKLVSTLRQPKYPQHLYELAAKIDADGMGHYKNLLDVQRVLEKYIQFDATDVYLRPLRVGTFEETAAALEHYREILVNVQQTYASIPQGEFRAAGATASCARDQMTYLQEKGEILARQGIGMPFFDEVMAGGQSWSGYDLLKYLEG
;
A
#
# COMPACT_ATOMS: atom_id res chain seq x y z
N MET A 1 5.06 11.36 13.25
CA MET A 1 6.17 12.11 12.64
C MET A 1 6.75 11.24 11.54
N PHE A 2 6.29 11.45 10.31
CA PHE A 2 6.73 10.69 9.15
C PHE A 2 8.12 11.15 8.73
N VAL A 3 9.14 10.43 9.17
CA VAL A 3 10.51 10.60 8.67
C VAL A 3 10.65 9.65 7.50
N LEU A 4 10.46 10.17 6.28
CA LEU A 4 11.05 9.53 5.10
C LEU A 4 12.53 9.87 5.16
N GLU A 5 13.33 8.85 5.40
CA GLU A 5 14.76 8.92 5.63
C GLU A 5 15.48 9.64 4.47
N ASN A 6 15.91 10.86 4.74
CA ASN A 6 17.06 11.44 4.07
C ASN A 6 18.30 10.91 4.78
N LEU A 7 19.05 10.04 4.10
CA LEU A 7 20.30 9.36 4.51
C LEU A 7 20.15 8.06 5.31
N GLU A 8 20.44 6.93 4.64
CA GLU A 8 21.33 5.90 5.22
C GLU A 8 22.06 5.13 4.10
N ILE A 9 23.22 5.66 3.72
CA ILE A 9 24.35 4.87 3.20
C ILE A 9 25.19 4.55 4.44
N SER A 10 25.21 3.29 4.88
CA SER A 10 26.41 2.50 5.24
C SER A 10 26.07 1.34 6.19
N VAL A 11 26.54 0.15 5.79
CA VAL A 11 26.76 -1.07 6.59
C VAL A 11 25.53 -1.95 6.87
N LEU A 12 25.42 -3.05 6.11
CA LEU A 12 25.62 -4.40 6.66
C LEU A 12 25.85 -5.39 5.50
N GLY A 13 27.10 -5.82 5.37
CA GLY A 13 27.49 -6.92 4.49
C GLY A 13 26.91 -8.23 4.99
N LYS A 14 25.88 -8.72 4.31
CA LYS A 14 25.68 -10.14 4.04
C LYS A 14 25.42 -10.25 2.55
N GLN A 15 26.22 -11.04 1.85
CA GLN A 15 25.94 -11.40 0.47
C GLN A 15 24.56 -12.06 0.44
N PHE A 16 23.62 -11.42 -0.23
CA PHE A 16 22.35 -12.02 -0.62
C PHE A 16 22.67 -13.16 -1.59
N GLU A 17 22.43 -14.40 -1.18
CA GLU A 17 22.36 -15.52 -2.12
C GLU A 17 20.93 -15.57 -2.66
N PRO A 18 20.72 -15.35 -3.97
CA PRO A 18 19.39 -15.35 -4.54
C PRO A 18 18.78 -16.75 -4.47
N ILE A 19 17.55 -16.82 -3.96
CA ILE A 19 16.71 -18.01 -4.02
C ILE A 19 16.49 -18.34 -5.50
N SER A 20 17.08 -19.44 -5.94
CA SER A 20 16.93 -19.96 -7.30
C SER A 20 15.75 -20.91 -7.30
N GLU A 21 14.59 -20.44 -7.76
CA GLU A 21 13.56 -21.25 -8.45
C GLU A 21 12.41 -20.34 -8.93
N VAL A 22 12.74 -19.41 -9.84
CA VAL A 22 11.75 -18.86 -10.77
C VAL A 22 11.86 -19.69 -12.04
N SER A 23 10.78 -20.35 -12.47
CA SER A 23 10.80 -21.20 -13.65
C SER A 23 11.37 -20.44 -14.85
N GLU A 24 12.34 -21.05 -15.54
CA GLU A 24 13.25 -20.42 -16.52
C GLU A 24 12.60 -19.79 -17.78
N ASN A 25 11.27 -19.63 -17.84
CA ASN A 25 10.53 -19.25 -19.06
C ASN A 25 9.61 -18.03 -18.97
N GLU A 26 9.51 -17.32 -17.85
CA GLU A 26 8.61 -16.17 -17.77
C GLU A 26 9.36 -14.84 -17.65
N PHE A 27 9.91 -14.36 -18.76
CA PHE A 27 10.23 -12.94 -18.91
C PHE A 27 9.06 -12.22 -19.58
N TYR A 28 8.97 -10.90 -19.41
CA TYR A 28 8.15 -10.12 -20.33
C TYR A 28 8.75 -10.17 -21.74
N THR A 29 7.90 -10.32 -22.75
CA THR A 29 8.35 -10.52 -24.14
C THR A 29 9.00 -9.25 -24.68
N ASN A 30 8.49 -8.09 -24.27
CA ASN A 30 9.05 -6.79 -24.61
C ASN A 30 8.88 -5.77 -23.45
N PRO A 31 9.58 -4.62 -23.48
CA PRO A 31 9.46 -3.59 -22.44
C PRO A 31 8.07 -2.96 -22.31
N GLU A 32 7.28 -2.90 -23.39
CA GLU A 32 5.92 -2.33 -23.35
C GLU A 32 4.97 -3.25 -22.57
N ASP A 33 5.10 -4.57 -22.69
CA ASP A 33 4.35 -5.53 -21.86
C ASP A 33 4.66 -5.29 -20.37
N LEU A 34 5.94 -5.07 -20.04
CA LEU A 34 6.39 -4.77 -18.68
C LEU A 34 5.75 -3.47 -18.18
N ALA A 35 5.82 -2.40 -18.99
CA ALA A 35 5.20 -1.11 -18.65
C ALA A 35 3.67 -1.21 -18.53
N GLN A 36 3.02 -2.02 -19.35
CA GLN A 36 1.59 -2.31 -19.21
C GLN A 36 1.29 -2.98 -17.87
N ILE A 37 2.06 -4.00 -17.47
CA ILE A 37 1.86 -4.64 -16.17
C ILE A 37 2.08 -3.68 -15.00
N LEU A 38 3.10 -2.84 -15.05
CA LEU A 38 3.30 -1.79 -14.05
C LEU A 38 2.06 -0.89 -13.96
N ARG A 39 1.59 -0.36 -15.09
CA ARG A 39 0.47 0.60 -15.15
C ARG A 39 -0.87 0.02 -14.74
N GLU A 40 -1.20 -1.16 -15.25
CA GLU A 40 -2.56 -1.72 -15.17
C GLU A 40 -2.75 -2.64 -13.97
N HIS A 41 -1.65 -3.12 -13.36
CA HIS A 41 -1.73 -4.10 -12.28
C HIS A 41 -0.94 -3.69 -11.05
N LEU A 42 0.39 -3.54 -11.14
CA LEU A 42 1.22 -3.36 -9.95
C LEU A 42 0.98 -2.01 -9.28
N ILE A 43 1.03 -0.90 -10.03
CA ILE A 43 0.79 0.44 -9.49
C ILE A 43 -0.60 0.55 -8.81
N PRO A 44 -1.73 0.15 -9.43
CA PRO A 44 -3.02 0.18 -8.75
C PRO A 44 -3.08 -0.73 -7.51
N LEU A 45 -2.38 -1.86 -7.54
CA LEU A 45 -2.34 -2.82 -6.44
C LEU A 45 -1.62 -2.25 -5.22
N GLU A 46 -0.44 -1.65 -5.39
CA GLU A 46 0.30 -1.02 -4.28
C GLU A 46 -0.55 0.02 -3.55
N LEU A 47 -1.21 0.90 -4.31
CA LEU A 47 -2.07 1.92 -3.71
C LEU A 47 -3.25 1.28 -2.98
N THR A 48 -3.86 0.24 -3.55
CA THR A 48 -5.00 -0.45 -2.93
C THR A 48 -4.59 -1.11 -1.62
N LEU A 49 -3.47 -1.85 -1.61
CA LEU A 49 -2.95 -2.48 -0.40
C LEU A 49 -2.59 -1.46 0.67
N SER A 50 -1.96 -0.35 0.29
CA SER A 50 -1.64 0.73 1.24
C SER A 50 -2.88 1.22 2.01
N LEU A 51 -4.03 1.30 1.33
CA LEU A 51 -5.31 1.74 1.90
C LEU A 51 -5.99 0.65 2.72
N GLU A 52 -5.92 -0.63 2.30
CA GLU A 52 -6.42 -1.75 3.10
C GLU A 52 -5.64 -1.88 4.42
N TYR A 53 -4.30 -1.79 4.37
CA TYR A 53 -3.46 -1.78 5.58
C TYR A 53 -3.76 -0.58 6.48
N LEU A 54 -3.98 0.61 5.90
CA LEU A 54 -4.32 1.81 6.66
C LEU A 54 -5.69 1.69 7.33
N TYR A 55 -6.68 1.12 6.65
CA TYR A 55 -8.00 0.87 7.23
C TYR A 55 -7.93 -0.18 8.34
N ALA A 56 -7.17 -1.26 8.13
CA ALA A 56 -6.91 -2.26 9.15
C ALA A 56 -6.20 -1.66 10.38
N TYR A 57 -5.23 -0.76 10.18
CA TYR A 57 -4.58 0.01 11.24
C TYR A 57 -5.59 0.79 12.08
N PHE A 58 -6.53 1.52 11.45
CA PHE A 58 -7.58 2.24 12.16
C PHE A 58 -8.53 1.32 12.92
N SER A 59 -8.68 0.06 12.52
CA SER A 59 -9.53 -0.89 13.22
C SER A 59 -8.95 -1.41 14.53
N VAL A 60 -7.65 -1.33 14.72
CA VAL A 60 -6.98 -1.82 15.93
C VAL A 60 -7.04 -0.73 17.01
N ARG A 61 -7.51 -1.09 18.21
CA ARG A 61 -7.58 -0.18 19.37
C ARG A 61 -6.21 0.36 19.74
N HIS A 62 -6.17 1.58 20.26
CA HIS A 62 -4.98 2.15 20.87
C HIS A 62 -4.70 1.51 22.23
N ALA A 63 -3.45 1.46 22.65
CA ALA A 63 -3.06 0.98 23.98
C ALA A 63 -3.75 1.77 25.12
N GLU A 64 -4.07 3.04 24.88
CA GLU A 64 -4.79 3.92 25.81
C GLU A 64 -6.28 3.54 25.98
N GLU A 65 -6.83 2.78 25.03
CA GLU A 65 -8.21 2.27 25.08
C GLU A 65 -8.32 0.95 25.86
N VAL A 66 -7.20 0.41 26.35
CA VAL A 66 -7.17 -0.78 27.22
C VAL A 66 -7.61 -0.40 28.63
N MET A 67 -8.68 -1.03 29.10
CA MET A 67 -9.22 -0.77 30.43
C MET A 67 -8.49 -1.59 31.48
N ALA A 68 -8.28 -1.01 32.67
CA ALA A 68 -7.60 -1.68 33.79
C ALA A 68 -8.27 -3.01 34.21
N GLU A 69 -9.56 -3.17 33.90
CA GLU A 69 -10.35 -4.37 34.18
C GLU A 69 -10.04 -5.54 33.22
N GLN A 70 -9.37 -5.30 32.08
CA GLN A 70 -8.94 -6.31 31.10
C GLN A 70 -7.71 -7.12 31.58
N THR A 71 -7.66 -7.45 32.87
CA THR A 71 -6.57 -8.17 33.55
C THR A 71 -6.28 -9.56 32.98
N GLN A 72 -7.22 -10.14 32.23
CA GLN A 72 -7.04 -11.43 31.54
C GLN A 72 -5.91 -11.39 30.50
N PHE A 73 -5.62 -10.21 29.92
CA PHE A 73 -4.61 -10.04 28.89
C PHE A 73 -3.58 -8.96 29.30
N PRO A 74 -2.63 -9.28 30.19
CA PRO A 74 -1.73 -8.29 30.79
C PRO A 74 -0.81 -7.59 29.77
N SER A 75 -0.59 -8.17 28.58
CA SER A 75 0.25 -7.60 27.53
C SER A 75 -0.53 -6.86 26.42
N LEU A 76 -1.85 -6.71 26.56
CA LEU A 76 -2.70 -6.18 25.49
C LEU A 76 -2.27 -4.81 24.99
N ALA A 77 -1.88 -3.90 25.89
CA ALA A 77 -1.40 -2.57 25.51
C ALA A 77 -0.13 -2.64 24.64
N GLU A 78 0.85 -3.45 25.02
CA GLU A 78 2.09 -3.63 24.26
C GLU A 78 1.83 -4.31 22.90
N ASP A 79 0.98 -5.33 22.88
CA ASP A 79 0.61 -6.06 21.67
C ASP A 79 -0.10 -5.15 20.67
N LEU A 80 -1.05 -4.31 21.13
CA LEU A 80 -1.73 -3.32 20.29
C LEU A 80 -0.76 -2.30 19.70
N ASN A 81 0.18 -1.80 20.49
CA ASN A 81 1.21 -0.87 20.00
C ASN A 81 2.08 -1.52 18.92
N PHE A 82 2.49 -2.77 19.13
CA PHE A 82 3.24 -3.53 18.14
C PHE A 82 2.45 -3.68 16.84
N VAL A 83 1.22 -4.21 16.89
CA VAL A 83 0.38 -4.44 15.70
C VAL A 83 0.14 -3.13 14.94
N ARG A 84 -0.24 -2.06 15.64
CA ARG A 84 -0.50 -0.76 15.02
C ARG A 84 0.73 -0.18 14.35
N ARG A 85 1.90 -0.24 15.01
CA ARG A 85 3.16 0.24 14.42
C ARG A 85 3.50 -0.57 13.17
N THR A 86 3.35 -1.88 13.22
CA THR A 86 3.65 -2.77 12.10
C THR A 86 2.74 -2.51 10.90
N LEU A 87 1.42 -2.42 11.10
CA LEU A 87 0.48 -2.13 10.02
C LEU A 87 0.72 -0.76 9.37
N LEU A 88 0.98 0.27 10.18
CA LEU A 88 1.29 1.60 9.65
C LEU A 88 2.59 1.60 8.84
N MET A 89 3.61 0.88 9.31
CA MET A 89 4.87 0.73 8.59
C MET A 89 4.67 0.05 7.24
N ILE A 90 3.93 -1.05 7.19
CA ILE A 90 3.62 -1.77 5.95
C ILE A 90 2.82 -0.87 5.00
N SER A 91 1.79 -0.18 5.49
CA SER A 91 1.01 0.78 4.67
C SER A 91 1.90 1.85 4.02
N VAL A 92 2.87 2.40 4.76
CA VAL A 92 3.86 3.35 4.23
C VAL A 92 4.85 2.68 3.26
N GLY A 93 5.22 1.41 3.51
CA GLY A 93 5.98 0.58 2.58
C GLY A 93 5.28 0.45 1.24
N GLU A 94 3.99 0.13 1.23
CA GLU A 94 3.20 0.05 -0.02
C GLU A 94 3.08 1.40 -0.75
N MET A 95 2.96 2.52 -0.02
CA MET A 95 3.03 3.84 -0.65
C MET A 95 4.41 4.10 -1.28
N THR A 96 5.46 3.52 -0.71
CA THR A 96 6.83 3.58 -1.25
C THR A 96 6.96 2.69 -2.49
N HIS A 97 6.38 1.50 -2.48
CA HIS A 97 6.27 0.63 -3.66
C HIS A 97 5.53 1.30 -4.80
N TYR A 98 4.38 1.92 -4.51
CA TYR A 98 3.63 2.72 -5.48
C TYR A 98 4.51 3.76 -6.17
N ARG A 99 5.32 4.48 -5.39
CA ARG A 99 6.29 5.44 -5.92
C ARG A 99 7.40 4.79 -6.73
N TRP A 100 7.98 3.70 -6.27
CA TRP A 100 9.05 2.99 -6.99
C TRP A 100 8.55 2.37 -8.29
N ALA A 101 7.33 1.86 -8.34
CA ALA A 101 6.71 1.33 -9.55
C ALA A 101 6.48 2.43 -10.60
N HIS A 102 6.02 3.62 -10.19
CA HIS A 102 5.98 4.80 -11.07
C HIS A 102 7.37 5.23 -11.52
N GLN A 103 8.35 5.23 -10.61
CA GLN A 103 9.75 5.57 -10.95
C GLN A 103 10.32 4.59 -11.99
N LEU A 104 10.07 3.29 -11.86
CA LEU A 104 10.44 2.28 -12.86
C LEU A 104 9.82 2.58 -14.22
N LEU A 105 8.54 2.91 -14.25
CA LEU A 105 7.82 3.24 -15.49
C LEU A 105 8.44 4.45 -16.21
N TRP A 106 8.85 5.48 -15.48
CA TRP A 106 9.51 6.64 -16.08
C TRP A 106 10.94 6.36 -16.51
N SER A 107 11.71 5.64 -15.71
CA SER A 107 13.08 5.30 -16.09
C SER A 107 13.10 4.43 -17.34
N LEU A 108 12.10 3.56 -17.55
CA LEU A 108 11.92 2.86 -18.83
C LEU A 108 11.69 3.81 -20.02
N GLN A 109 11.00 4.94 -19.82
CA GLN A 109 10.77 5.96 -20.85
C GLN A 109 12.01 6.78 -21.14
N GLU A 110 12.73 7.20 -20.10
CA GLU A 110 13.97 7.96 -20.22
C GLU A 110 15.03 7.18 -21.01
N GLU A 111 15.05 5.86 -20.84
CA GLU A 111 15.91 4.92 -21.57
C GLU A 111 15.40 4.61 -22.98
N GLY A 112 14.27 5.18 -23.40
CA GLY A 112 13.68 4.98 -24.72
C GLY A 112 13.15 3.56 -24.95
N LEU A 113 12.91 2.79 -23.88
CA LEU A 113 12.46 1.40 -23.96
C LEU A 113 10.95 1.28 -24.18
N VAL A 114 10.18 2.28 -23.76
CA VAL A 114 8.71 2.31 -23.84
C VAL A 114 8.21 3.67 -24.29
N ALA A 115 6.97 3.72 -24.77
CA ALA A 115 6.37 4.99 -25.19
C ALA A 115 6.15 5.94 -23.98
N PRO A 116 6.20 7.28 -24.19
CA PRO A 116 5.84 8.24 -23.15
C PRO A 116 4.44 7.99 -22.59
N VAL A 117 4.31 8.01 -21.27
CA VAL A 117 3.00 7.94 -20.60
C VAL A 117 2.38 9.32 -20.66
N ALA A 118 1.37 9.47 -21.52
CA ALA A 118 0.69 10.73 -21.75
C ALA A 118 -0.23 11.17 -20.59
N ASP A 119 -0.61 10.25 -19.69
CA ASP A 119 -1.58 10.52 -18.63
C ASP A 119 -1.29 9.63 -17.41
N VAL A 120 -0.84 10.25 -16.31
CA VAL A 120 -0.72 9.55 -15.03
C VAL A 120 -2.08 9.55 -14.36
N ARG A 121 -2.72 8.38 -14.31
CA ARG A 121 -3.99 8.17 -13.62
C ARG A 121 -3.75 7.46 -12.30
N ILE A 122 -4.38 7.98 -11.26
CA ILE A 122 -4.48 7.25 -9.99
C ILE A 122 -5.67 6.31 -10.11
N GLN A 123 -5.40 5.01 -9.94
CA GLN A 123 -6.40 3.95 -10.02
C GLN A 123 -6.18 2.97 -8.88
N LEU A 124 -7.26 2.32 -8.45
CA LEU A 124 -7.22 1.21 -7.50
C LEU A 124 -7.41 -0.11 -8.24
N ALA A 125 -6.73 -1.14 -7.77
CA ALA A 125 -6.98 -2.51 -8.17
C ALA A 125 -8.37 -2.93 -7.66
N GLN A 126 -9.25 -3.36 -8.56
CA GLN A 126 -10.56 -3.90 -8.16
C GLN A 126 -10.44 -5.31 -7.58
N ARG A 127 -9.38 -6.03 -7.96
CA ARG A 127 -9.14 -7.41 -7.56
C ARG A 127 -7.73 -7.53 -7.00
N ILE A 128 -7.64 -8.15 -5.84
CA ILE A 128 -6.38 -8.42 -5.15
C ILE A 128 -6.09 -9.91 -5.29
N PRO A 129 -4.87 -10.29 -5.70
CA PRO A 129 -4.49 -11.69 -5.76
C PRO A 129 -4.59 -12.35 -4.39
N ARG A 130 -5.12 -13.57 -4.35
CA ARG A 130 -5.23 -14.39 -3.13
C ARG A 130 -4.77 -15.80 -3.48
N PRO A 131 -3.48 -16.12 -3.33
CA PRO A 131 -3.00 -17.47 -3.61
C PRO A 131 -3.73 -18.46 -2.68
N ASP A 132 -4.26 -19.54 -3.25
CA ASP A 132 -4.86 -20.64 -2.49
C ASP A 132 -3.75 -21.36 -1.72
N GLU A 133 -3.97 -21.67 -0.43
CA GLU A 133 -3.01 -22.42 0.39
C GLU A 133 -2.72 -23.83 -0.15
N LEU A 134 -3.64 -24.37 -0.95
CA LEU A 134 -3.57 -25.74 -1.50
C LEU A 134 -3.48 -25.78 -3.03
N GLY A 135 -3.47 -24.62 -3.70
CA GLY A 135 -3.45 -24.50 -5.16
C GLY A 135 -2.21 -23.79 -5.69
N PRO A 136 -1.85 -23.96 -6.97
CA PRO A 136 -0.81 -23.14 -7.59
C PRO A 136 -1.16 -21.65 -7.46
N ALA A 137 -0.15 -20.81 -7.23
CA ALA A 137 -0.22 -19.37 -6.90
C ALA A 137 -1.13 -18.49 -7.78
N HIS A 138 -1.63 -19.01 -8.89
CA HIS A 138 -2.40 -18.31 -9.92
C HIS A 138 -3.93 -18.50 -9.82
N ARG A 139 -4.48 -19.13 -8.76
CA ARG A 139 -5.91 -19.53 -8.73
C ARG A 139 -6.80 -18.89 -7.66
N GLY A 140 -6.48 -17.69 -7.19
CA GLY A 140 -7.45 -16.93 -6.41
C GLY A 140 -7.26 -15.42 -6.54
N PHE A 141 -8.39 -14.73 -6.58
CA PHE A 141 -8.48 -13.28 -6.46
C PHE A 141 -9.67 -12.99 -5.57
N ARG A 142 -9.53 -12.02 -4.68
CA ARG A 142 -10.65 -11.41 -3.96
C ARG A 142 -10.92 -10.02 -4.51
N ASN A 143 -12.11 -9.50 -4.25
CA ASN A 143 -12.35 -8.07 -4.47
C ASN A 143 -11.54 -7.26 -3.45
N ALA A 144 -11.08 -6.08 -3.86
CA ALA A 144 -10.57 -5.11 -2.90
C ALA A 144 -11.70 -4.74 -1.93
N ALA A 145 -11.39 -4.69 -0.64
CA ALA A 145 -12.35 -4.37 0.40
C ALA A 145 -11.69 -3.69 1.61
N LEU A 146 -12.31 -2.63 2.11
CA LEU A 146 -11.92 -1.98 3.36
C LEU A 146 -12.54 -2.73 4.54
N SER A 147 -11.70 -3.47 5.27
CA SER A 147 -12.14 -4.37 6.34
C SER A 147 -11.31 -4.17 7.61
N PRO A 148 -11.91 -4.34 8.81
CA PRO A 148 -11.14 -4.46 10.06
C PRO A 148 -10.13 -5.60 10.01
N LEU A 149 -9.10 -5.55 10.86
CA LEU A 149 -8.07 -6.60 11.01
C LEU A 149 -8.62 -7.86 11.71
N THR A 150 -9.64 -8.46 11.12
CA THR A 150 -10.16 -9.77 11.55
C THR A 150 -9.13 -10.86 11.23
N PRO A 151 -9.24 -12.05 11.85
CA PRO A 151 -8.37 -13.19 11.51
C PRO A 151 -8.36 -13.52 10.02
N GLU A 152 -9.51 -13.40 9.35
CA GLU A 152 -9.67 -13.66 7.92
C GLU A 152 -8.94 -12.61 7.08
N LEU A 153 -9.07 -11.32 7.41
CA LEU A 153 -8.32 -10.27 6.69
C LEU A 153 -6.81 -10.45 6.89
N LEU A 154 -6.36 -10.75 8.11
CA LEU A 154 -4.94 -10.95 8.38
C LEU A 154 -4.39 -12.14 7.58
N ALA A 155 -5.12 -13.26 7.50
CA ALA A 155 -4.75 -14.38 6.66
C ALA A 155 -4.67 -13.99 5.16
N ASP A 156 -5.62 -13.17 4.69
CA ASP A 156 -5.62 -12.67 3.32
C ASP A 156 -4.42 -11.77 3.02
N LEU A 157 -4.06 -10.86 3.93
CA LEU A 157 -2.88 -10.01 3.79
C LEU A 157 -1.59 -10.83 3.81
N ILE A 158 -1.48 -11.82 4.71
CA ILE A 158 -0.33 -12.75 4.73
C ILE A 158 -0.21 -13.52 3.42
N ALA A 159 -1.33 -13.96 2.84
CA ALA A 159 -1.33 -14.67 1.57
C ALA A 159 -0.87 -13.78 0.41
N VAL A 160 -1.23 -12.49 0.42
CA VAL A 160 -0.80 -11.50 -0.58
C VAL A 160 0.73 -11.33 -0.56
N GLU A 161 1.32 -11.15 0.61
CA GLU A 161 2.76 -10.91 0.79
C GLU A 161 3.62 -12.19 0.71
N ARG A 162 3.01 -13.38 0.61
CA ARG A 162 3.75 -14.64 0.71
C ARG A 162 4.79 -14.78 -0.42
N PRO A 163 6.04 -15.16 -0.11
CA PRO A 163 7.03 -15.64 -1.09
C PRO A 163 6.49 -16.82 -1.87
N SER A 164 6.37 -16.69 -3.20
CA SER A 164 5.62 -17.55 -4.16
C SER A 164 4.16 -17.15 -4.46
N GLY A 165 3.67 -16.04 -3.91
CA GLY A 165 2.38 -15.43 -4.24
C GLY A 165 2.36 -14.77 -5.62
N TYR A 166 1.23 -14.17 -6.00
CA TYR A 166 1.10 -13.49 -7.30
C TYR A 166 1.92 -12.20 -7.39
N ILE A 167 2.02 -11.42 -6.30
CA ILE A 167 2.78 -10.17 -6.26
C ILE A 167 4.28 -10.46 -6.39
N ASP A 168 4.78 -11.38 -5.57
CA ASP A 168 6.15 -11.89 -5.70
C ASP A 168 6.38 -12.62 -7.03
N GLY A 169 5.35 -13.23 -7.61
CA GLY A 169 5.42 -13.76 -8.98
C GLY A 169 5.57 -12.66 -10.03
N ALA A 170 4.82 -11.56 -9.91
CA ALA A 170 4.82 -10.45 -10.84
C ALA A 170 6.08 -9.57 -10.70
N TYR A 171 6.52 -9.28 -9.48
CA TYR A 171 7.80 -8.62 -9.21
C TYR A 171 8.99 -9.56 -9.44
N GLY A 172 8.90 -10.84 -9.11
CA GLY A 172 9.92 -11.83 -9.46
C GLY A 172 10.13 -11.94 -10.97
N LYS A 173 9.06 -11.87 -11.76
CA LYS A 173 9.11 -11.77 -13.23
C LYS A 173 9.68 -10.43 -13.70
N LEU A 174 9.34 -9.33 -13.03
CA LEU A 174 9.89 -8.00 -13.29
C LEU A 174 11.41 -7.96 -13.07
N VAL A 175 11.87 -8.42 -11.90
CA VAL A 175 13.28 -8.56 -11.50
C VAL A 175 14.02 -9.45 -12.50
N SER A 176 13.44 -10.62 -12.81
CA SER A 176 14.02 -11.56 -13.78
C SER A 176 14.14 -10.94 -15.18
N THR A 177 13.15 -10.15 -15.61
CA THR A 177 13.18 -9.44 -16.90
C THR A 177 14.25 -8.34 -16.90
N LEU A 178 14.26 -7.47 -15.90
CA LEU A 178 15.16 -6.31 -15.82
C LEU A 178 16.61 -6.70 -15.53
N ARG A 179 16.87 -7.92 -15.04
CA ARG A 179 18.23 -8.48 -14.89
C ARG A 179 18.91 -8.78 -16.23
N GLN A 180 18.16 -8.87 -17.33
CA GLN A 180 18.75 -9.18 -18.63
C GLN A 180 19.71 -8.05 -19.08
N PRO A 181 20.84 -8.38 -19.74
CA PRO A 181 21.86 -7.39 -20.13
C PRO A 181 21.39 -6.24 -21.02
N LYS A 182 20.21 -6.37 -21.64
CA LYS A 182 19.60 -5.33 -22.49
C LYS A 182 18.97 -4.19 -21.70
N TYR A 183 18.77 -4.35 -20.40
CA TYR A 183 18.20 -3.33 -19.52
C TYR A 183 19.31 -2.68 -18.67
N PRO A 184 19.21 -1.38 -18.39
CA PRO A 184 20.08 -0.70 -17.45
C PRO A 184 20.02 -1.30 -16.04
N GLN A 185 21.19 -1.42 -15.41
CA GLN A 185 21.35 -2.03 -14.09
C GLN A 185 20.49 -1.38 -13.00
N HIS A 186 20.30 -0.06 -13.04
CA HIS A 186 19.54 0.67 -12.02
C HIS A 186 18.04 0.30 -12.00
N LEU A 187 17.48 -0.15 -13.12
CA LEU A 187 16.08 -0.63 -13.18
C LEU A 187 15.93 -1.94 -12.41
N TYR A 188 16.88 -2.85 -12.59
CA TYR A 188 16.93 -4.11 -11.83
C TYR A 188 17.07 -3.83 -10.33
N GLU A 189 17.97 -2.93 -9.93
CA GLU A 189 18.20 -2.59 -8.52
C GLU A 189 16.94 -2.03 -7.86
N LEU A 190 16.18 -1.19 -8.58
CA LEU A 190 14.93 -0.63 -8.08
C LEU A 190 13.84 -1.70 -7.96
N ALA A 191 13.70 -2.60 -8.94
CA ALA A 191 12.74 -3.69 -8.87
C ALA A 191 13.08 -4.70 -7.76
N ALA A 192 14.36 -5.05 -7.61
CA ALA A 192 14.84 -5.95 -6.56
C ALA A 192 14.62 -5.37 -5.16
N LYS A 193 14.63 -4.04 -5.03
CA LYS A 193 14.32 -3.37 -3.76
C LYS A 193 12.85 -3.55 -3.37
N ILE A 194 11.91 -3.42 -4.31
CA ILE A 194 10.48 -3.66 -4.06
C ILE A 194 10.26 -5.11 -3.60
N ASP A 195 10.81 -6.07 -4.36
CA ASP A 195 10.72 -7.51 -4.06
C ASP A 195 11.29 -7.86 -2.67
N ALA A 196 12.44 -7.29 -2.31
CA ALA A 196 13.06 -7.54 -1.01
C ALA A 196 12.25 -6.95 0.18
N ASP A 197 11.53 -5.84 -0.02
CA ASP A 197 10.75 -5.20 1.03
C ASP A 197 9.42 -5.96 1.29
N GLY A 198 8.80 -6.52 0.24
CA GLY A 198 7.64 -7.41 0.36
C GLY A 198 7.89 -8.63 1.25
N MET A 199 9.08 -9.25 1.14
CA MET A 199 9.53 -10.30 2.07
C MET A 199 9.55 -9.84 3.54
N GLY A 200 9.89 -8.56 3.77
CA GLY A 200 9.82 -7.91 5.07
C GLY A 200 8.38 -7.78 5.58
N HIS A 201 7.45 -7.34 4.72
CA HIS A 201 6.02 -7.25 5.03
C HIS A 201 5.45 -8.60 5.43
N TYR A 202 5.73 -9.65 4.67
CA TYR A 202 5.30 -11.02 5.00
C TYR A 202 5.72 -11.45 6.41
N LYS A 203 7.00 -11.31 6.73
CA LYS A 203 7.53 -11.68 8.04
C LYS A 203 6.86 -10.88 9.15
N ASN A 204 6.69 -9.58 8.94
CA ASN A 204 6.06 -8.69 9.90
C ASN A 204 4.58 -9.08 10.15
N LEU A 205 3.85 -9.48 9.11
CA LEU A 205 2.46 -9.96 9.26
C LEU A 205 2.37 -11.31 9.98
N LEU A 206 3.33 -12.22 9.77
CA LEU A 206 3.42 -13.46 10.56
C LEU A 206 3.68 -13.16 12.04
N ASP A 207 4.47 -12.14 12.35
CA ASP A 207 4.70 -11.70 13.73
C ASP A 207 3.42 -11.08 14.33
N VAL A 208 2.65 -10.30 13.55
CA VAL A 208 1.32 -9.80 13.95
C VAL A 208 0.37 -10.96 14.23
N GLN A 209 0.32 -11.98 13.36
CA GLN A 209 -0.49 -13.17 13.57
C GLN A 209 -0.15 -13.88 14.87
N ARG A 210 1.15 -14.09 15.16
CA ARG A 210 1.61 -14.73 16.40
C ARG A 210 1.22 -13.93 17.64
N VAL A 211 1.32 -12.60 17.58
CA VAL A 211 0.92 -11.71 18.68
C VAL A 211 -0.59 -11.79 18.93
N LEU A 212 -1.40 -11.81 17.86
CA LEU A 212 -2.85 -11.81 17.96
C LEU A 212 -3.46 -13.20 18.25
N GLU A 213 -2.72 -14.28 17.98
CA GLU A 213 -3.20 -15.66 18.08
C GLU A 213 -3.90 -15.95 19.40
N LYS A 214 -3.34 -15.49 20.52
CA LYS A 214 -3.94 -15.71 21.85
C LYS A 214 -5.34 -15.09 21.97
N TYR A 215 -5.60 -13.90 21.43
CA TYR A 215 -6.93 -13.29 21.50
C TYR A 215 -7.92 -14.03 20.62
N ILE A 216 -7.47 -14.49 19.45
CA ILE A 216 -8.26 -15.25 18.50
C ILE A 216 -8.68 -16.60 19.12
N GLN A 217 -7.75 -17.30 19.78
CA GLN A 217 -8.03 -18.58 20.45
C GLN A 217 -9.06 -18.46 21.58
N PHE A 218 -9.15 -17.30 22.23
CA PHE A 218 -10.15 -17.02 23.27
C PHE A 218 -11.43 -16.36 22.74
N ASP A 219 -11.61 -16.23 21.42
CA ASP A 219 -12.72 -15.50 20.79
C ASP A 219 -12.89 -14.06 21.31
N ALA A 220 -11.75 -13.43 21.64
CA ALA A 220 -11.68 -12.13 22.29
C ALA A 220 -11.29 -11.03 21.30
N THR A 221 -11.83 -11.07 20.07
CA THR A 221 -11.45 -10.09 19.03
C THR A 221 -11.91 -8.67 19.35
N ASP A 222 -12.99 -8.55 20.11
CA ASP A 222 -13.53 -7.30 20.62
C ASP A 222 -12.56 -6.57 21.56
N VAL A 223 -11.61 -7.26 22.19
CA VAL A 223 -10.64 -6.62 23.10
C VAL A 223 -9.58 -5.83 22.35
N TYR A 224 -9.28 -6.18 21.09
CA TYR A 224 -8.25 -5.54 20.29
C TYR A 224 -8.79 -4.78 19.06
N LEU A 225 -10.01 -5.10 18.59
CA LEU A 225 -10.67 -4.39 17.50
C LEU A 225 -11.64 -3.32 18.00
N ARG A 226 -11.72 -2.24 17.23
CA ARG A 226 -12.80 -1.26 17.28
C ARG A 226 -13.99 -1.79 16.45
N PRO A 227 -15.25 -1.52 16.87
CA PRO A 227 -16.43 -1.90 16.09
C PRO A 227 -16.65 -0.92 14.92
N LEU A 228 -15.72 -0.92 13.95
CA LEU A 228 -15.79 -0.04 12.80
C LEU A 228 -16.90 -0.47 11.84
N ARG A 229 -17.67 0.52 11.38
CA ARG A 229 -18.46 0.44 10.14
C ARG A 229 -17.87 1.39 9.11
N VAL A 230 -18.11 1.10 7.83
CA VAL A 230 -17.81 2.07 6.77
C VAL A 230 -18.69 3.31 6.99
N GLY A 231 -18.05 4.47 7.06
CA GLY A 231 -18.70 5.76 7.25
C GLY A 231 -19.40 6.24 5.99
N THR A 232 -20.39 7.09 6.17
CA THR A 232 -21.00 7.81 5.05
C THR A 232 -20.10 8.96 4.59
N PHE A 233 -20.37 9.50 3.40
CA PHE A 233 -19.64 10.66 2.88
C PHE A 233 -19.73 11.88 3.82
N GLU A 234 -20.91 12.15 4.39
CA GLU A 234 -21.12 13.28 5.30
C GLU A 234 -20.27 13.14 6.58
N GLU A 235 -20.26 11.95 7.18
CA GLU A 235 -19.49 11.67 8.39
C GLU A 235 -17.98 11.78 8.17
N THR A 236 -17.52 11.48 6.96
CA THR A 236 -16.10 11.36 6.62
C THR A 236 -15.58 12.51 5.77
N ALA A 237 -16.42 13.50 5.43
CA ALA A 237 -16.15 14.56 4.46
C ALA A 237 -14.82 15.29 4.73
N ALA A 238 -14.57 15.67 5.98
CA ALA A 238 -13.35 16.39 6.36
C ALA A 238 -12.08 15.54 6.19
N ALA A 239 -12.16 14.22 6.43
CA ALA A 239 -11.03 13.33 6.21
C ALA A 239 -10.85 13.02 4.72
N LEU A 240 -11.96 12.81 3.98
CA LEU A 240 -11.94 12.58 2.55
C LEU A 240 -11.41 13.79 1.77
N GLU A 241 -11.58 15.02 2.26
CA GLU A 241 -10.97 16.20 1.64
C GLU A 241 -9.44 16.11 1.66
N HIS A 242 -8.84 15.79 2.81
CA HIS A 242 -7.40 15.55 2.90
C HIS A 242 -6.97 14.40 1.99
N TYR A 243 -7.76 13.33 1.89
CA TYR A 243 -7.49 12.23 0.97
C TYR A 243 -7.49 12.69 -0.50
N ARG A 244 -8.47 13.47 -0.94
CA ARG A 244 -8.51 14.06 -2.29
C ARG A 244 -7.30 14.95 -2.55
N GLU A 245 -6.94 15.81 -1.60
CA GLU A 245 -5.76 16.67 -1.73
C GLU A 245 -4.48 15.84 -1.86
N ILE A 246 -4.34 14.71 -1.16
CA ILE A 246 -3.24 13.77 -1.36
C ILE A 246 -3.23 13.28 -2.80
N LEU A 247 -4.35 12.76 -3.31
CA LEU A 247 -4.44 12.22 -4.66
C LEU A 247 -4.07 13.26 -5.72
N VAL A 248 -4.58 14.49 -5.60
CA VAL A 248 -4.25 15.60 -6.51
C VAL A 248 -2.75 15.92 -6.49
N ASN A 249 -2.17 16.09 -5.30
CA ASN A 249 -0.75 16.40 -5.15
C ASN A 249 0.16 15.26 -5.65
N VAL A 250 -0.25 14.02 -5.40
CA VAL A 250 0.44 12.82 -5.87
C VAL A 250 0.39 12.76 -7.40
N GLN A 251 -0.77 12.95 -8.02
CA GLN A 251 -0.90 12.98 -9.48
C GLN A 251 -0.04 14.09 -10.10
N GLN A 252 -0.07 15.29 -9.53
CA GLN A 252 0.77 16.41 -9.99
C GLN A 252 2.26 16.10 -9.87
N THR A 253 2.68 15.50 -8.75
CA THR A 253 4.06 15.05 -8.55
C THR A 253 4.49 14.12 -9.69
N TYR A 254 3.66 13.12 -10.00
CA TYR A 254 3.96 12.16 -11.05
C TYR A 254 3.88 12.76 -12.47
N ALA A 255 3.05 13.79 -12.70
CA ALA A 255 2.98 14.49 -13.98
C ALA A 255 4.17 15.43 -14.23
N SER A 256 4.75 16.03 -13.18
CA SER A 256 5.85 17.00 -13.28
C SER A 256 7.22 16.36 -13.48
N ILE A 257 7.46 15.14 -12.97
CA ILE A 257 8.78 14.50 -13.03
C ILE A 257 9.25 14.24 -14.47
N PRO A 258 8.45 13.62 -15.37
CA PRO A 258 8.85 13.40 -16.76
C PRO A 258 9.11 14.69 -17.55
N GLN A 259 8.61 15.83 -17.07
CA GLN A 259 8.81 17.15 -17.68
C GLN A 259 10.08 17.85 -17.16
N GLY A 260 10.82 17.22 -16.24
CA GLY A 260 12.00 17.81 -15.60
C GLY A 260 11.66 18.88 -14.56
N GLU A 261 10.39 19.02 -14.16
CA GLU A 261 9.92 20.02 -13.20
C GLU A 261 10.14 19.58 -11.74
N PHE A 262 11.36 19.16 -11.40
CA PHE A 262 11.68 18.53 -10.11
C PHE A 262 11.35 19.40 -8.89
N ARG A 263 11.44 20.73 -9.00
CA ARG A 263 11.06 21.64 -7.92
C ARG A 263 9.54 21.61 -7.67
N ALA A 264 8.74 21.62 -8.72
CA ALA A 264 7.28 21.55 -8.61
C ALA A 264 6.87 20.19 -8.02
N ALA A 265 7.44 19.10 -8.54
CA ALA A 265 7.24 17.75 -8.01
C ALA A 265 7.62 17.64 -6.52
N GLY A 266 8.73 18.26 -6.11
CA GLY A 266 9.14 18.29 -4.70
C GLY A 266 8.16 19.03 -3.80
N ALA A 267 7.59 20.15 -4.27
CA ALA A 267 6.61 20.92 -3.52
C ALA A 267 5.30 20.14 -3.34
N THR A 268 4.74 19.58 -4.42
CA THR A 268 3.50 18.78 -4.36
C THR A 268 3.70 17.52 -3.53
N ALA A 269 4.86 16.85 -3.63
CA ALA A 269 5.17 15.72 -2.78
C ALA A 269 5.24 16.08 -1.29
N SER A 270 5.73 17.29 -0.95
CA SER A 270 5.71 17.78 0.44
C SER A 270 4.28 18.01 0.91
N CYS A 271 3.45 18.69 0.12
CA CYS A 271 2.05 18.93 0.44
C CYS A 271 1.30 17.61 0.66
N ALA A 272 1.51 16.60 -0.20
CA ALA A 272 0.90 15.28 -0.02
C ALA A 272 1.25 14.66 1.34
N ARG A 273 2.49 14.80 1.81
CA ARG A 273 2.92 14.25 3.13
C ARG A 273 2.26 14.98 4.30
N ASP A 274 2.15 16.30 4.21
CA ASP A 274 1.45 17.08 5.23
C ASP A 274 -0.01 16.61 5.32
N GLN A 275 -0.66 16.43 4.17
CA GLN A 275 -2.03 15.93 4.09
C GLN A 275 -2.19 14.48 4.58
N MET A 276 -1.22 13.61 4.34
CA MET A 276 -1.21 12.24 4.91
C MET A 276 -1.19 12.28 6.44
N THR A 277 -0.49 13.24 7.04
CA THR A 277 -0.47 13.41 8.51
C THR A 277 -1.84 13.82 9.02
N TYR A 278 -2.47 14.83 8.38
CA TYR A 278 -3.82 15.25 8.76
C TYR A 278 -4.86 14.15 8.55
N LEU A 279 -4.78 13.41 7.45
CA LEU A 279 -5.64 12.27 7.18
C LEU A 279 -5.51 11.19 8.27
N GLN A 280 -4.28 10.89 8.71
CA GLN A 280 -4.04 9.94 9.80
C GLN A 280 -4.75 10.39 11.09
N GLU A 281 -4.56 11.65 11.49
CA GLU A 281 -5.17 12.21 12.69
C GLU A 281 -6.70 12.18 12.63
N LYS A 282 -7.30 12.61 11.51
CA LYS A 282 -8.75 12.58 11.31
C LYS A 282 -9.29 11.15 11.28
N GLY A 283 -8.56 10.23 10.65
CA GLY A 283 -8.88 8.81 10.62
C GLY A 283 -8.93 8.20 12.02
N GLU A 284 -7.97 8.52 12.90
CA GLU A 284 -8.00 8.05 14.29
C GLU A 284 -9.21 8.59 15.06
N ILE A 285 -9.56 9.86 14.87
CA ILE A 285 -10.72 10.47 15.52
C ILE A 285 -12.01 9.75 15.11
N LEU A 286 -12.20 9.54 13.80
CA LEU A 286 -13.35 8.82 13.27
C LEU A 286 -13.38 7.37 13.74
N ALA A 287 -12.22 6.71 13.74
CA ALA A 287 -12.13 5.30 14.12
C ALA A 287 -12.50 5.08 15.59
N ARG A 288 -12.08 5.98 16.50
CA ARG A 288 -12.51 5.97 17.91
C ARG A 288 -14.02 6.15 18.08
N GLN A 289 -14.71 6.74 17.09
CA GLN A 289 -16.16 6.88 17.05
C GLN A 289 -16.85 5.69 16.35
N GLY A 290 -16.10 4.66 15.96
CA GLY A 290 -16.64 3.50 15.22
C GLY A 290 -16.85 3.75 13.72
N ILE A 291 -16.27 4.82 13.17
CA ILE A 291 -16.45 5.23 11.77
C ILE A 291 -15.14 5.00 11.00
N GLY A 292 -15.18 4.11 10.00
CA GLY A 292 -14.10 3.89 9.06
C GLY A 292 -14.25 4.76 7.80
N MET A 293 -13.14 5.13 7.17
CA MET A 293 -13.16 5.99 5.97
C MET A 293 -13.41 5.17 4.69
N PRO A 294 -14.37 5.56 3.83
CA PRO A 294 -14.68 4.86 2.58
C PRO A 294 -13.72 5.24 1.44
N PHE A 295 -12.41 4.99 1.58
CA PHE A 295 -11.39 5.42 0.61
C PHE A 295 -11.71 5.05 -0.85
N PHE A 296 -12.27 3.87 -1.09
CA PHE A 296 -12.49 3.35 -2.44
C PHE A 296 -13.61 4.06 -3.18
N ASP A 297 -14.62 4.57 -2.47
CA ASP A 297 -15.74 5.30 -3.08
C ASP A 297 -15.24 6.58 -3.75
N GLU A 298 -14.22 7.21 -3.18
CA GLU A 298 -13.69 8.49 -3.67
C GLU A 298 -12.92 8.36 -4.99
N VAL A 299 -12.08 7.32 -5.11
CA VAL A 299 -11.33 7.05 -6.34
C VAL A 299 -12.28 6.57 -7.45
N MET A 300 -13.30 5.78 -7.09
CA MET A 300 -14.28 5.27 -8.04
C MET A 300 -15.25 6.36 -8.52
N ALA A 301 -15.62 7.31 -7.66
CA ALA A 301 -16.40 8.49 -8.04
C ALA A 301 -15.63 9.42 -8.99
N GLY A 302 -14.30 9.54 -8.81
CA GLY A 302 -13.45 10.38 -9.66
C GLY A 302 -13.16 9.84 -11.07
N GLY A 303 -13.63 8.64 -11.41
CA GLY A 303 -13.59 8.09 -12.78
C GLY A 303 -14.52 8.80 -13.76
N GLN A 304 -15.44 9.65 -13.28
CA GLN A 304 -16.11 10.66 -14.09
C GLN A 304 -15.37 11.98 -13.91
N SER A 305 -14.89 12.57 -15.01
CA SER A 305 -14.00 13.73 -15.03
C SER A 305 -14.42 14.83 -14.03
N TRP A 306 -13.57 15.11 -13.06
CA TRP A 306 -13.62 16.34 -12.27
C TRP A 306 -13.33 17.52 -13.20
N SER A 307 -14.37 18.06 -13.86
CA SER A 307 -14.30 19.42 -14.35
C SER A 307 -14.28 20.32 -13.11
N GLY A 308 -13.31 21.22 -12.98
CA GLY A 308 -13.08 22.06 -11.79
C GLY A 308 -14.19 23.05 -11.42
N TYR A 309 -15.46 22.74 -11.72
CA TYR A 309 -16.64 23.56 -11.47
C TYR A 309 -17.53 23.07 -10.31
N ASP A 310 -17.42 21.83 -9.83
CA ASP A 310 -18.34 21.33 -8.79
C ASP A 310 -17.90 21.60 -7.33
N LEU A 311 -16.68 22.10 -7.10
CA LEU A 311 -16.22 22.53 -5.77
C LEU A 311 -16.92 23.81 -5.27
N LEU A 312 -17.48 24.64 -6.17
CA LEU A 312 -18.22 25.85 -5.79
C LEU A 312 -19.67 25.57 -5.35
N LYS A 313 -20.23 24.39 -5.65
CA LYS A 313 -21.60 24.06 -5.22
C LYS A 313 -21.69 23.53 -3.79
N TYR A 314 -20.58 23.08 -3.21
CA TYR A 314 -20.53 22.54 -1.85
C TYR A 314 -20.16 23.55 -0.77
N LEU A 315 -19.83 24.80 -1.15
CA LEU A 315 -19.47 25.88 -0.22
C LEU A 315 -20.56 26.97 -0.09
N GLU A 316 -21.73 26.80 -0.72
CA GLU A 316 -22.88 27.71 -0.62
C GLU A 316 -24.15 27.05 -0.02
N GLY A 317 -23.98 26.06 0.86
CA GLY A 317 -25.06 25.43 1.63
C GLY A 317 -24.88 25.61 3.13
#